data_AF-A0A1F6RLN8-F1
#
_entry.id   AF-A0A1F6RLN8-F1
#
_cell.length_a   1.000
_cell.length_b   1.000
_cell.length_c   1.000
_cell.angle_alpha   90.00
_cell.angle_beta   90.00
_cell.angle_gamma   90.00
#
_symmetry.space_group_name_H-M   'P 1'
#
loop_
_entity.id
_entity.type
_entity.pdbx_description
1 polymer ?
#
loop_
_entity_poly.entity_id
_entity_poly.type
_entity_poly.pdbx_seq_one_letter_code
_entity_poly.pdbx_strand_id
1 'polypeptide(L)'
;MGGVNHQPCNKYLPDSTRLSRALSLARISLESANVVIEDVLLNELEQSGQGNPQEIIYHLDHCERHLDEMNDHLRSISDRYATERGWEPPSVNQINWGSVGYSLTRSQAVNPAKWDQMTKLRLTGSFRDVLRHYFEQVECLKEYSSGARASIQSLSRTIESGSFNRAVEENQAGSFKIDFARLYHGFAEFQEEFLASALLSTESWYQWIKAGSLVDEPTSAAQVA
;
A
#
# COMPACT_ATOMS: atom_id res chain seq x y z
N MET A 1 -5.46 5.72 11.14
CA MET A 1 -5.55 5.48 9.68
C MET A 1 -6.59 4.39 9.48
N GLY A 2 -7.75 4.69 8.90
CA GLY A 2 -8.78 3.67 8.64
C GLY A 2 -9.03 3.48 7.15
N GLY A 3 -8.76 2.37 6.48
CA GLY A 3 -8.23 1.08 6.92
C GLY A 3 -8.17 0.10 5.74
N VAL A 4 -8.01 -1.20 5.98
CA VAL A 4 -8.28 -2.29 5.01
C VAL A 4 -9.63 -2.94 5.37
N ASN A 5 -10.70 -2.15 5.18
CA ASN A 5 -12.13 -2.44 5.40
C ASN A 5 -12.76 -1.95 6.72
N HIS A 6 -12.45 -0.68 7.00
CA HIS A 6 -13.09 0.26 7.93
C HIS A 6 -12.98 -0.06 9.43
N GLN A 7 -12.52 0.94 10.18
CA GLN A 7 -12.45 0.89 11.63
C GLN A 7 -13.84 1.09 12.22
N PRO A 8 -14.21 0.40 13.29
CA PRO A 8 -15.28 0.87 14.13
C PRO A 8 -14.81 2.21 14.70
N CYS A 9 -15.50 3.30 14.42
CA CYS A 9 -15.14 4.60 14.98
C CYS A 9 -16.36 5.45 15.35
N ASN A 10 -17.57 4.89 15.27
CA ASN A 10 -18.88 5.57 15.44
C ASN A 10 -19.08 6.85 14.59
N LYS A 11 -18.07 7.27 13.82
CA LYS A 11 -18.01 8.43 12.94
C LYS A 11 -17.27 8.04 11.68
N TYR A 12 -17.90 8.16 10.53
CA TYR A 12 -17.24 7.89 9.25
C TYR A 12 -16.03 8.80 9.06
N LEU A 13 -14.90 8.19 8.66
CA LEU A 13 -13.67 8.90 8.30
C LEU A 13 -13.54 8.86 6.77
N PRO A 14 -14.14 9.84 6.05
CA PRO A 14 -14.26 9.78 4.59
C PRO A 14 -12.89 9.77 3.91
N ASP A 15 -11.94 10.60 4.36
CA ASP A 15 -10.63 10.70 3.72
C ASP A 15 -9.79 9.44 3.91
N SER A 16 -9.90 8.78 5.07
CA SER A 16 -9.21 7.51 5.28
C SER A 16 -9.81 6.38 4.43
N THR A 17 -11.14 6.38 4.26
CA THR A 17 -11.82 5.44 3.35
C THR A 17 -11.42 5.69 1.89
N ARG A 18 -11.38 6.96 1.47
CA ARG A 18 -10.94 7.34 0.12
C ARG A 18 -9.47 7.02 -0.13
N LEU A 19 -8.60 7.20 0.86
CA LEU A 19 -7.20 6.77 0.81
C LEU A 19 -7.09 5.26 0.53
N SER A 20 -7.83 4.44 1.27
CA SER A 20 -7.86 2.98 1.06
C SER A 20 -8.39 2.58 -0.32
N ARG A 21 -9.43 3.27 -0.78
CA ARG A 21 -9.96 3.09 -2.14
C ARG A 21 -8.92 3.45 -3.21
N ALA A 22 -8.24 4.58 -3.06
CA ALA A 22 -7.21 5.03 -4.00
C ALA A 22 -6.03 4.04 -4.06
N LEU A 23 -5.59 3.51 -2.92
CA LEU A 23 -4.60 2.41 -2.87
C LEU A 23 -5.07 1.19 -3.67
N SER A 24 -6.32 0.78 -3.48
CA SER A 24 -6.89 -0.38 -4.18
C SER A 24 -6.93 -0.16 -5.70
N LEU A 25 -7.33 1.04 -6.14
CA LEU A 25 -7.38 1.40 -7.56
C LEU A 25 -6.00 1.53 -8.19
N ALA A 26 -5.03 2.07 -7.47
CA ALA A 26 -3.64 2.13 -7.91
C ALA A 26 -3.11 0.70 -8.17
N ARG A 27 -3.35 -0.22 -7.23
CA ARG A 27 -3.00 -1.64 -7.40
C ARG A 27 -3.70 -2.27 -8.61
N ILE A 28 -5.01 -2.10 -8.75
CA ILE A 28 -5.76 -2.63 -9.91
C ILE A 28 -5.16 -2.11 -11.22
N SER A 29 -4.76 -0.84 -11.26
CA SER A 29 -4.16 -0.25 -12.45
C SER A 29 -2.79 -0.86 -12.76
N LEU A 30 -1.96 -1.12 -11.75
CA LEU A 30 -0.70 -1.86 -11.92
C LEU A 30 -0.92 -3.27 -12.49
N GLU A 31 -1.82 -4.05 -11.88
CA GLU A 31 -2.12 -5.40 -12.36
C GLU A 31 -2.68 -5.37 -13.79
N SER A 32 -3.50 -4.37 -14.13
CA SER A 32 -4.01 -4.19 -15.49
C SER A 32 -2.88 -3.92 -16.48
N ALA A 33 -1.89 -3.10 -16.10
CA ALA A 33 -0.70 -2.88 -16.94
C ALA A 33 0.07 -4.19 -17.18
N ASN A 34 0.20 -5.04 -16.17
CA ASN A 34 0.85 -6.34 -16.29
C ASN A 34 0.07 -7.30 -17.21
N VAL A 35 -1.26 -7.36 -17.08
CA VAL A 35 -2.11 -8.14 -17.99
C VAL A 35 -1.89 -7.70 -19.44
N VAL A 36 -1.87 -6.39 -19.72
CA VAL A 36 -1.62 -5.90 -21.09
C VAL A 36 -0.21 -6.29 -21.58
N ILE A 37 0.81 -6.26 -20.72
CA ILE A 37 2.16 -6.73 -21.05
C ILE A 37 2.13 -8.21 -21.46
N GLU A 38 1.42 -9.05 -20.71
CA GLU A 38 1.27 -10.48 -21.00
C GLU A 38 0.51 -10.70 -22.30
N ASP A 39 -0.56 -9.94 -22.56
CA ASP A 39 -1.31 -9.99 -23.81
C ASP A 39 -0.43 -9.60 -25.02
N VAL A 40 0.40 -8.57 -24.90
CA VAL A 40 1.38 -8.20 -25.93
C VAL A 40 2.33 -9.38 -26.21
N LEU A 41 2.86 -10.01 -25.17
CA LEU A 41 3.78 -11.14 -25.31
C LEU A 41 3.11 -12.35 -25.97
N LEU A 42 1.88 -12.68 -25.57
CA LEU A 42 1.12 -13.78 -26.14
C LEU A 42 0.82 -13.53 -27.62
N ASN A 43 0.41 -12.31 -27.99
CA ASN A 43 0.13 -11.95 -29.38
C ASN A 43 1.38 -12.09 -30.28
N GLU A 44 2.56 -11.73 -29.77
CA GLU A 44 3.81 -11.93 -30.50
C GLU A 44 4.18 -13.41 -30.65
N LEU A 45 4.00 -14.22 -29.60
CA LEU A 45 4.28 -15.65 -29.62
C LEU A 45 3.35 -16.41 -30.58
N GLU A 46 2.08 -16.02 -30.64
CA GLU A 46 1.07 -16.60 -31.53
C GLU A 46 1.13 -16.07 -32.96
N GLN A 47 1.97 -15.06 -33.23
CA GLN A 47 2.02 -14.34 -34.51
C GLN A 47 0.66 -13.75 -34.91
N SER A 48 -0.19 -13.47 -33.93
CA SER A 48 -1.59 -13.08 -34.12
C SER A 48 -1.79 -11.58 -34.26
N GLY A 49 -0.78 -10.76 -33.92
CA GLY A 49 -0.82 -9.31 -34.12
C GLY A 49 0.32 -8.56 -33.43
N GLN A 50 0.27 -7.23 -33.54
CA GLN A 50 1.13 -6.31 -32.81
C GLN A 50 0.44 -5.92 -31.50
N GLY A 51 1.21 -5.80 -30.41
CA GLY A 51 0.70 -5.28 -29.14
C GLY A 51 0.52 -3.76 -29.17
N ASN A 52 -0.32 -3.25 -28.27
CA ASN A 52 -0.56 -1.81 -28.11
C ASN A 52 0.18 -1.27 -26.87
N PRO A 53 1.38 -0.67 -27.01
CA PRO A 53 2.12 -0.14 -25.87
C PRO A 53 1.40 1.02 -25.17
N GLN A 54 0.47 1.68 -25.85
CA GLN A 54 -0.30 2.80 -25.28
C GLN A 54 -1.27 2.34 -24.19
N GLU A 55 -1.74 1.09 -24.24
CA GLU A 55 -2.60 0.54 -23.18
C GLU A 55 -1.82 0.29 -21.88
N ILE A 56 -0.57 -0.18 -21.99
CA ILE A 56 0.33 -0.34 -20.82
C ILE A 56 0.58 1.04 -20.18
N ILE A 57 0.93 2.04 -21.00
CA ILE A 57 1.17 3.42 -20.56
C ILE A 57 -0.08 4.00 -19.91
N TYR A 58 -1.26 3.78 -20.51
CA TYR A 58 -2.53 4.23 -19.98
C TYR A 58 -2.78 3.71 -18.55
N HIS A 59 -2.53 2.42 -18.30
CA HIS A 59 -2.72 1.84 -16.97
C HIS A 59 -1.69 2.34 -15.94
N LEU A 60 -0.43 2.55 -16.34
CA LEU A 60 0.59 3.15 -15.48
C LEU A 60 0.26 4.62 -15.14
N ASP A 61 -0.25 5.40 -16.10
CA ASP A 61 -0.75 6.75 -15.86
C ASP A 61 -1.91 6.76 -14.85
N HIS A 62 -2.84 5.81 -14.97
CA HIS A 62 -3.94 5.66 -14.02
C HIS A 62 -3.44 5.29 -12.62
N CYS A 63 -2.43 4.42 -12.52
CA CYS A 63 -1.75 4.11 -11.27
C CYS A 63 -1.18 5.38 -10.62
N GLU A 64 -0.43 6.20 -11.38
CA GLU A 64 0.11 7.48 -10.90
C GLU A 64 -0.98 8.43 -10.39
N ARG A 65 -2.09 8.58 -11.12
CA ARG A 65 -3.21 9.44 -10.68
C ARG A 65 -3.84 8.96 -9.37
N HIS A 66 -3.99 7.65 -9.18
CA HIS A 66 -4.49 7.13 -7.92
C HIS A 66 -3.50 7.30 -6.76
N LEU A 67 -2.19 7.26 -7.03
CA LEU A 67 -1.17 7.63 -6.03
C LEU A 67 -1.25 9.12 -5.67
N ASP A 68 -1.52 10.01 -6.63
CA ASP A 68 -1.77 11.43 -6.33
C ASP A 68 -3.03 11.62 -5.47
N GLU A 69 -4.12 10.91 -5.77
CA GLU A 69 -5.33 10.90 -4.93
C GLU A 69 -5.01 10.45 -3.49
N MET A 70 -4.14 9.44 -3.31
CA MET A 70 -3.68 9.01 -1.99
C MET A 70 -2.98 10.15 -1.24
N ASN A 71 -2.08 10.88 -1.89
CA ASN A 71 -1.39 12.02 -1.30
C ASN A 71 -2.34 13.13 -0.90
N ASP A 72 -3.33 13.45 -1.72
CA ASP A 72 -4.34 14.46 -1.40
C ASP A 72 -5.17 14.05 -0.18
N HIS A 73 -5.50 12.78 -0.06
CA HIS A 73 -6.18 12.25 1.14
C HIS A 73 -5.28 12.26 2.38
N LEU A 74 -3.98 11.94 2.26
CA LEU A 74 -3.02 12.05 3.35
C LEU A 74 -2.88 13.50 3.85
N ARG A 75 -2.81 14.47 2.92
CA ARG A 75 -2.79 15.91 3.24
C ARG A 75 -4.07 16.34 3.96
N SER A 76 -5.23 15.97 3.44
CA SER A 76 -6.53 16.25 4.07
C SER A 76 -6.60 15.69 5.50
N ILE A 77 -6.14 14.46 5.72
CA ILE A 77 -6.08 13.85 7.06
C ILE A 77 -5.13 14.64 7.97
N SER A 78 -3.96 15.04 7.46
CA SER A 78 -2.99 15.84 8.20
C SER A 78 -3.54 17.22 8.61
N ASP A 79 -4.21 17.92 7.70
CA ASP A 79 -4.78 19.26 7.96
C ASP A 79 -5.91 19.20 8.98
N ARG A 80 -6.77 18.18 8.88
CA ARG A 80 -7.78 17.90 9.90
C ARG A 80 -7.16 17.59 11.26
N TYR A 81 -6.11 16.78 11.30
CA TYR A 81 -5.40 16.49 12.54
C TYR A 81 -4.78 17.74 13.18
N ALA A 82 -4.27 18.67 12.38
CA ALA A 82 -3.70 19.93 12.87
C ALA A 82 -4.74 20.89 13.46
N THR A 83 -5.99 20.83 12.99
CA THR A 83 -7.06 21.76 13.36
C THR A 83 -8.00 21.20 14.43
N GLU A 84 -8.22 19.88 14.48
CA GLU A 84 -9.04 19.20 15.47
C GLU A 84 -8.19 18.79 16.70
N ARG A 85 -8.25 19.55 17.81
CA ARG A 85 -7.61 19.17 19.08
C ARG A 85 -8.19 17.83 19.59
N GLY A 86 -7.32 16.88 19.97
CA GLY A 86 -7.69 15.67 20.71
C GLY A 86 -7.93 14.41 19.89
N TRP A 87 -7.39 14.32 18.67
CA TRP A 87 -7.55 13.15 17.81
C TRP A 87 -6.64 11.96 18.14
N GLU A 88 -5.60 12.15 18.95
CA GLU A 88 -4.79 11.04 19.46
C GLU A 88 -5.52 10.38 20.63
N PRO A 89 -5.96 9.11 20.50
CA PRO A 89 -6.58 8.42 21.62
C PRO A 89 -5.53 8.28 22.74
N PRO A 90 -5.85 8.69 23.98
CA PRO A 90 -4.89 8.67 25.10
C PRO A 90 -4.42 7.25 25.48
N SER A 91 -5.02 6.21 24.91
CA SER A 91 -4.74 4.80 25.19
C SER A 91 -3.50 4.23 24.51
N VAL A 92 -2.84 4.95 23.58
CA VAL A 92 -1.71 4.38 22.81
C VAL A 92 -0.58 3.85 23.72
N ASN A 93 -0.31 4.52 24.84
CA ASN A 93 0.75 4.12 25.77
C ASN A 93 0.33 3.07 26.80
N GLN A 94 -0.96 2.69 26.83
CA GLN A 94 -1.51 1.73 27.79
C GLN A 94 -1.64 0.31 27.20
N ILE A 95 -1.40 0.18 25.89
CA ILE A 95 -1.57 -1.08 25.17
C ILE A 95 -0.27 -1.86 25.17
N ASN A 96 -0.33 -3.16 25.49
CA ASN A 96 0.79 -4.07 25.36
C ASN A 96 0.98 -4.47 23.89
N TRP A 97 1.61 -3.59 23.11
CA TRP A 97 1.83 -3.78 21.68
C TRP A 97 2.65 -5.03 21.33
N GLY A 98 3.52 -5.49 22.24
CA GLY A 98 4.27 -6.72 22.07
C GLY A 98 3.37 -7.96 22.10
N SER A 99 2.44 -8.02 23.06
CA SER A 99 1.48 -9.14 23.15
C SER A 99 0.51 -9.16 21.97
N VAL A 100 -0.05 -8.00 21.61
CA VAL A 100 -0.95 -7.87 20.44
C VAL A 100 -0.21 -8.28 19.16
N GLY A 101 1.02 -7.77 18.97
CA GLY A 101 1.85 -8.10 17.82
C GLY A 101 2.17 -9.59 17.72
N TYR A 102 2.52 -10.23 18.84
CA TYR A 102 2.78 -11.67 18.87
C TYR A 102 1.54 -12.48 18.43
N SER A 103 0.35 -12.13 18.91
CA SER A 103 -0.89 -12.83 18.53
C SER A 103 -1.26 -12.63 17.05
N LEU A 104 -1.13 -11.40 16.52
CA LEU A 104 -1.43 -11.10 15.12
C LEU A 104 -0.42 -11.74 14.16
N THR A 105 0.86 -11.78 14.52
CA THR A 105 1.90 -12.42 13.70
C THR A 105 1.77 -13.94 13.71
N ARG A 106 1.47 -14.55 14.87
CA ARG A 106 1.21 -16.00 14.97
C ARG A 106 0.01 -16.45 14.16
N SER A 107 -1.02 -15.62 14.05
CA SER A 107 -2.20 -15.88 13.20
C SER A 107 -1.99 -15.52 11.73
N GLN A 108 -0.79 -15.09 11.34
CA GLN A 108 -0.45 -14.64 9.98
C GLN A 108 -1.29 -13.46 9.49
N ALA A 109 -1.88 -12.69 10.41
CA ALA A 109 -2.67 -11.50 10.08
C ALA A 109 -1.81 -10.29 9.73
N VAL A 110 -0.53 -10.29 10.11
CA VAL A 110 0.42 -9.20 9.82
C VAL A 110 1.85 -9.72 9.71
N ASN A 111 2.65 -9.10 8.86
CA ASN A 111 4.09 -9.31 8.80
C ASN A 111 4.76 -8.79 10.10
N PRO A 112 5.59 -9.60 10.80
CA PRO A 112 6.21 -9.19 12.06
C PRO A 112 7.15 -7.98 11.92
N ALA A 113 7.92 -7.92 10.84
CA ALA A 113 8.83 -6.79 10.61
C ALA A 113 8.05 -5.48 10.40
N LYS A 114 6.94 -5.54 9.67
CA LYS A 114 6.08 -4.38 9.43
C LYS A 114 5.31 -3.95 10.67
N TRP A 115 4.88 -4.91 11.50
CA TRP A 115 4.29 -4.62 12.81
C TRP A 115 5.27 -3.85 13.70
N ASP A 116 6.50 -4.34 13.83
CA ASP A 116 7.53 -3.71 14.67
C ASP A 116 7.89 -2.31 14.18
N GLN A 117 8.04 -2.14 12.86
CA GLN A 117 8.30 -0.85 12.23
C GLN A 117 7.18 0.16 12.55
N MET A 118 5.91 -0.21 12.32
CA MET A 118 4.78 0.69 12.53
C MET A 118 4.53 0.96 14.01
N THR A 119 4.74 -0.02 14.88
CA THR A 119 4.66 0.15 16.34
C THR A 119 5.74 1.12 16.83
N LYS A 120 6.98 0.95 16.38
CA LYS A 120 8.08 1.86 16.70
C LYS A 120 7.75 3.29 16.25
N LEU A 121 7.35 3.45 14.99
CA LEU A 121 7.00 4.77 14.43
C LEU A 121 5.90 5.45 15.25
N ARG A 122 4.91 4.68 15.71
CA ARG A 122 3.81 5.17 16.53
C ARG A 122 4.20 5.50 17.98
N LEU A 123 5.12 4.76 18.58
CA LEU A 123 5.53 4.96 19.98
C LEU A 123 6.57 6.08 20.11
N THR A 124 7.46 6.22 19.12
CA THR A 124 8.52 7.25 19.16
C THR A 124 8.13 8.54 18.44
N GLY A 125 7.10 8.48 17.59
CA GLY A 125 6.61 9.60 16.80
C GLY A 125 5.18 9.99 17.15
N SER A 126 4.74 11.10 16.58
CA SER A 126 3.35 11.56 16.56
C SER A 126 2.57 10.91 15.43
N PHE A 127 1.23 11.01 15.44
CA PHE A 127 0.43 10.61 14.28
C PHE A 127 0.85 11.31 12.98
N ARG A 128 1.38 12.53 13.08
CA ARG A 128 1.94 13.28 11.94
C ARG A 128 3.16 12.59 11.34
N ASP A 129 3.98 11.93 12.15
CA ASP A 129 5.15 11.19 11.66
C ASP A 129 4.73 9.95 10.85
N VAL A 130 3.65 9.29 11.27
CA VAL A 130 3.03 8.20 10.50
C VAL A 130 2.52 8.71 9.14
N LEU A 131 1.83 9.85 9.13
CA LEU A 131 1.33 10.44 7.87
C LEU A 131 2.47 10.84 6.93
N ARG A 132 3.54 11.45 7.47
CA ARG A 132 4.73 11.80 6.69
C ARG A 132 5.39 10.56 6.08
N HIS A 133 5.55 9.50 6.86
CA HIS A 133 6.09 8.23 6.37
C HIS A 133 5.30 7.72 5.17
N TYR A 134 3.96 7.71 5.25
CA TYR A 134 3.14 7.30 4.11
C TYR A 134 3.24 8.24 2.91
N PHE A 135 3.36 9.54 3.13
CA PHE A 135 3.56 10.50 2.04
C PHE A 135 4.85 10.19 1.27
N GLU A 136 5.95 9.95 2.00
CA GLU A 136 7.24 9.57 1.42
C GLU A 136 7.15 8.24 0.65
N GLN A 137 6.45 7.24 1.21
CA GLN A 137 6.24 5.96 0.51
C GLN A 137 5.41 6.12 -0.78
N VAL A 138 4.37 6.95 -0.78
CA VAL A 138 3.57 7.21 -1.99
C VAL A 138 4.41 7.92 -3.06
N GLU A 139 5.26 8.88 -2.67
CA GLU A 139 6.19 9.52 -3.61
C GLU A 139 7.18 8.51 -4.20
N CYS A 140 7.73 7.59 -3.42
CA CYS A 140 8.56 6.50 -3.94
C CYS A 140 7.80 5.61 -4.95
N LEU A 141 6.55 5.25 -4.66
CA LEU A 141 5.71 4.47 -5.60
C LEU A 141 5.48 5.23 -6.92
N LYS A 142 5.29 6.55 -6.85
CA LYS A 142 5.14 7.40 -8.04
C LYS A 142 6.42 7.42 -8.86
N GLU A 143 7.57 7.56 -8.22
CA GLU A 143 8.88 7.49 -8.89
C GLU A 143 9.06 6.14 -9.60
N TYR A 144 8.71 5.03 -8.94
CA TYR A 144 8.78 3.69 -9.55
C TYR A 144 7.79 3.52 -10.71
N SER A 145 6.56 4.03 -10.58
CA SER A 145 5.56 3.99 -11.64
C SER A 145 5.99 4.80 -12.87
N SER A 146 6.52 6.00 -12.64
CA SER A 146 7.05 6.86 -13.70
C SER A 146 8.27 6.23 -14.38
N GLY A 147 9.15 5.59 -13.61
CA GLY A 147 10.28 4.82 -14.15
C GLY A 147 9.82 3.67 -15.04
N ALA A 148 8.87 2.86 -14.57
CA ALA A 148 8.28 1.76 -15.34
C ALA A 148 7.64 2.27 -16.64
N ARG A 149 6.90 3.38 -16.58
CA ARG A 149 6.27 4.01 -17.75
C ARG A 149 7.30 4.52 -18.74
N ALA A 150 8.33 5.22 -18.29
CA ALA A 150 9.40 5.72 -19.15
C ALA A 150 10.14 4.57 -19.85
N SER A 151 10.38 3.46 -19.14
CA SER A 151 10.99 2.25 -19.71
C SER A 151 10.10 1.64 -20.79
N ILE A 152 8.79 1.51 -20.57
CA ILE A 152 7.84 1.05 -21.61
C ILE A 152 7.81 2.00 -22.80
N GLN A 153 7.75 3.32 -22.58
CA GLN A 153 7.77 4.33 -23.64
C GLN A 153 9.03 4.23 -24.51
N SER A 154 10.18 3.94 -23.91
CA SER A 154 11.43 3.74 -24.65
C SER A 154 11.39 2.51 -25.57
N LEU A 155 10.56 1.52 -25.22
CA LEU A 155 10.39 0.27 -25.94
C LEU A 155 9.22 0.27 -26.92
N SER A 156 8.43 1.35 -27.02
CA SER A 156 7.22 1.40 -27.86
C SER A 156 7.46 0.95 -29.30
N ARG A 157 8.57 1.38 -29.93
CA ARG A 157 8.91 0.95 -31.31
C ARG A 157 9.19 -0.55 -31.42
N THR A 158 9.78 -1.13 -30.38
CA THR A 158 10.08 -2.57 -30.33
C THR A 158 8.80 -3.38 -30.15
N ILE A 159 7.85 -2.87 -29.35
CA ILE A 159 6.52 -3.47 -29.18
C ILE A 159 5.72 -3.39 -30.49
N GLU A 160 5.69 -2.22 -31.12
CA GLU A 160 4.99 -2.01 -32.40
C GLU A 160 5.55 -2.87 -33.53
N SER A 161 6.84 -3.25 -33.47
CA SER A 161 7.46 -4.13 -34.48
C SER A 161 7.32 -5.62 -34.18
N GLY A 162 6.59 -6.01 -33.14
CA GLY A 162 6.40 -7.43 -32.77
C GLY A 162 7.69 -8.10 -32.28
N SER A 163 8.58 -7.33 -31.65
CA SER A 163 9.88 -7.77 -31.14
C SER A 163 10.02 -7.56 -29.62
N PHE A 164 8.92 -7.35 -28.90
CA PHE A 164 8.91 -7.13 -27.46
C PHE A 164 9.44 -8.33 -26.68
N ASN A 165 9.09 -9.56 -27.08
CA ASN A 165 9.65 -10.81 -26.58
C ASN A 165 11.18 -10.73 -26.50
N ARG A 166 11.85 -10.25 -27.56
CA ARG A 166 13.31 -10.15 -27.57
C ARG A 166 13.80 -9.10 -26.57
N ALA A 167 13.12 -7.96 -26.47
CA ALA A 167 13.46 -6.95 -25.45
C ALA A 167 13.28 -7.48 -24.02
N VAL A 168 12.31 -8.38 -23.81
CA VAL A 168 12.04 -9.05 -22.53
C VAL A 168 13.09 -10.12 -22.22
N GLU A 169 13.40 -11.00 -23.18
CA GLU A 169 14.24 -12.19 -22.98
C GLU A 169 15.74 -11.91 -23.06
N GLU A 170 16.18 -11.03 -23.96
CA GLU A 170 17.61 -10.81 -24.22
C GLU A 170 18.28 -9.89 -23.19
N ASN A 171 17.57 -9.49 -22.12
CA ASN A 171 18.04 -8.64 -21.02
C ASN A 171 18.86 -7.42 -21.52
N GLN A 172 18.35 -6.76 -22.57
CA GLN A 172 19.05 -5.64 -23.18
C GLN A 172 19.12 -4.45 -22.21
N ALA A 173 20.09 -3.56 -22.42
CA ALA A 173 20.16 -2.30 -21.69
C ALA A 173 18.83 -1.53 -21.86
N GLY A 174 18.16 -1.19 -20.76
CA GLY A 174 16.82 -0.61 -20.78
C GLY A 174 15.66 -1.59 -20.56
N SER A 175 15.91 -2.78 -19.99
CA SER A 175 14.84 -3.70 -19.59
C SER A 175 13.88 -3.07 -18.57
N PHE A 176 12.59 -3.02 -18.90
CA PHE A 176 11.54 -2.55 -17.99
C PHE A 176 11.29 -3.49 -16.80
N LYS A 177 11.79 -4.74 -16.84
CA LYS A 177 11.57 -5.76 -15.81
C LYS A 177 12.00 -5.28 -14.42
N ILE A 178 13.14 -4.60 -14.33
CA ILE A 178 13.66 -4.10 -13.06
C ILE A 178 12.74 -3.02 -12.49
N ASP A 179 12.24 -2.11 -13.33
CA ASP A 179 11.37 -1.02 -12.88
C ASP A 179 10.00 -1.55 -12.44
N PHE A 180 9.43 -2.51 -13.19
CA PHE A 180 8.22 -3.21 -12.78
C PHE A 180 8.43 -4.00 -11.48
N ALA A 181 9.54 -4.74 -11.34
CA ALA A 181 9.85 -5.47 -10.11
C ALA A 181 9.97 -4.53 -8.91
N ARG A 182 10.62 -3.36 -9.07
CA ARG A 182 10.68 -2.32 -8.04
C ARG A 182 9.30 -1.79 -7.66
N LEU A 183 8.46 -1.52 -8.66
CA LEU A 183 7.09 -1.04 -8.45
C LEU A 183 6.24 -2.08 -7.70
N TYR A 184 6.25 -3.34 -8.13
CA TYR A 184 5.56 -4.44 -7.47
C TYR A 184 6.04 -4.66 -6.04
N HIS A 185 7.36 -4.68 -5.84
CA HIS A 185 7.94 -4.79 -4.51
C HIS A 185 7.53 -3.63 -3.61
N GLY A 186 7.61 -2.39 -4.11
CA GLY A 186 7.17 -1.21 -3.39
C GLY A 186 5.70 -1.29 -2.98
N PHE A 187 4.81 -1.72 -3.88
CA PHE A 187 3.39 -1.88 -3.55
C PHE A 187 3.15 -2.96 -2.50
N ALA A 188 3.88 -4.08 -2.56
CA ALA A 188 3.78 -5.14 -1.57
C ALA A 188 4.21 -4.63 -0.18
N GLU A 189 5.37 -3.98 -0.11
CA GLU A 189 5.89 -3.38 1.13
C GLU A 189 4.91 -2.34 1.70
N PHE A 190 4.38 -1.46 0.84
CA PHE A 190 3.39 -0.45 1.23
C PHE A 190 2.13 -1.10 1.82
N GLN A 191 1.61 -2.14 1.18
CA GLN A 191 0.38 -2.81 1.63
C GLN A 191 0.56 -3.49 2.98
N GLU A 192 1.69 -4.16 3.19
CA GLU A 192 1.97 -4.79 4.48
C GLU A 192 2.09 -3.76 5.61
N GLU A 193 2.75 -2.63 5.34
CA GLU A 193 2.82 -1.51 6.28
C GLU A 193 1.45 -0.89 6.55
N PHE A 194 0.67 -0.65 5.49
CA PHE A 194 -0.67 -0.10 5.60
C PHE A 194 -1.60 -1.01 6.40
N LEU A 195 -1.51 -2.32 6.22
CA LEU A 195 -2.24 -3.32 7.01
C LEU A 195 -1.82 -3.27 8.49
N ALA A 196 -0.53 -3.26 8.78
CA ALA A 196 -0.02 -3.16 10.15
C ALA A 196 -0.53 -1.89 10.85
N SER A 197 -0.48 -0.75 10.17
CA SER A 197 -1.02 0.52 10.65
C SER A 197 -2.53 0.50 10.88
N ALA A 198 -3.29 -0.12 9.99
CA ALA A 198 -4.73 -0.28 10.13
C ALA A 198 -5.09 -1.13 11.36
N LEU A 199 -4.38 -2.24 11.60
CA LEU A 199 -4.58 -3.10 12.76
C LEU A 199 -4.22 -2.37 14.06
N LEU A 200 -3.06 -1.72 14.12
CA LEU A 200 -2.64 -0.87 15.25
C LEU A 200 -3.70 0.19 15.59
N SER A 201 -4.17 0.89 14.57
CA SER A 201 -5.14 1.96 14.76
C SER A 201 -6.49 1.42 15.22
N THR A 202 -6.87 0.21 14.81
CA THR A 202 -8.13 -0.45 15.21
C THR A 202 -8.04 -0.92 16.65
N GLU A 203 -6.92 -1.53 17.05
CA GLU A 203 -6.69 -1.94 18.44
C GLU A 203 -6.74 -0.73 19.38
N SER A 204 -6.09 0.39 19.03
CA SER A 204 -6.17 1.60 19.84
C SER A 204 -7.59 2.11 20.04
N TRP A 205 -8.41 2.01 18.99
CA TRP A 205 -9.79 2.42 19.07
C TRP A 205 -10.57 1.51 20.04
N TYR A 206 -10.48 0.19 19.88
CA TYR A 206 -11.19 -0.75 20.76
C TYR A 206 -10.84 -0.55 22.23
N GLN A 207 -9.57 -0.32 22.52
CA GLN A 207 -9.09 -0.04 23.87
C GLN A 207 -9.63 1.30 24.39
N TRP A 208 -9.69 2.33 23.54
CA TRP A 208 -10.24 3.64 23.92
C TRP A 208 -11.73 3.57 24.27
N ILE A 209 -12.53 2.86 23.47
CA ILE A 209 -13.97 2.73 23.71
C ILE A 209 -14.34 1.55 24.63
N LYS A 210 -13.35 0.81 25.15
CA LYS A 210 -13.53 -0.37 26.00
C LYS A 210 -14.39 -1.45 25.34
N ALA A 211 -14.17 -1.69 24.05
CA ALA A 211 -14.92 -2.67 23.25
C ALA A 211 -14.18 -4.01 23.05
N GLY A 212 -13.09 -4.25 23.78
CA GLY A 212 -12.29 -5.48 23.70
C GLY A 212 -10.97 -5.28 22.96
N SER A 213 -10.50 -6.34 22.30
CA SER A 213 -9.26 -6.39 21.53
C SER A 213 -9.49 -7.15 20.21
N LEU A 214 -8.67 -6.88 19.18
CA LEU A 214 -8.64 -7.65 17.94
C LEU A 214 -8.13 -9.08 18.15
N VAL A 215 -7.37 -9.29 19.21
CA VAL A 215 -6.85 -10.61 19.58
C VAL A 215 -7.59 -11.08 20.81
N ASP A 216 -7.92 -12.36 20.85
CA ASP A 216 -8.25 -13.00 22.11
C ASP A 216 -6.98 -12.91 22.97
N GLU A 217 -6.92 -11.95 23.88
CA GLU A 217 -5.94 -12.08 24.95
C GLU A 217 -6.23 -13.44 25.58
N PRO A 218 -5.23 -14.33 25.75
CA PRO A 218 -5.42 -15.45 26.64
C PRO A 218 -5.80 -14.78 27.94
N THR A 219 -7.09 -14.91 28.28
CA THR A 219 -7.61 -14.59 29.60
C THR A 219 -6.57 -15.18 30.50
N SER A 220 -5.89 -14.34 31.28
CA SER A 220 -4.98 -14.82 32.30
C SER A 220 -5.77 -15.87 33.05
N ALA A 221 -5.45 -17.13 32.76
CA ALA A 221 -6.20 -18.27 33.26
C ALA A 221 -5.94 -18.21 34.74
N ALA A 222 -6.90 -17.65 35.46
CA ALA A 222 -6.86 -17.38 36.87
C ALA A 222 -5.57 -16.66 37.33
N GLN A 223 -5.72 -15.37 37.64
CA GLN A 223 -5.24 -14.95 38.96
C GLN A 223 -6.00 -15.79 39.99
N VAL A 224 -5.51 -17.01 40.22
CA VAL A 224 -5.87 -17.86 41.33
C VAL A 224 -5.40 -17.13 42.57
N ALA A 225 -6.38 -16.82 43.43
CA ALA A 225 -6.30 -16.38 44.83
C ALA A 225 -5.84 -14.93 45.07
#